data_AF-A0A3C2DE40-F1
#
_entry.id   AF-A0A3C2DE40-F1
#
_cell.length_a   1.000
_cell.length_b   1.000
_cell.length_c   1.000
_cell.angle_alpha   90.00
_cell.angle_beta   90.00
_cell.angle_gamma   90.00
#
_symmetry.space_group_name_H-M   'P 1'
#
loop_
_entity.id
_entity.type
_entity.pdbx_description
1 polymer ?
#
loop_
_entity_poly.entity_id
_entity_poly.type
_entity_poly.pdbx_seq_one_letter_code
_entity_poly.pdbx_strand_id
1 'polypeptide(L)'
;MRVLVTTALEQSWPVNEPVLFLGEWCRRHSRRDKWQQFDSQVMPYHWDDRNRLLQDYDRLIVTYERLLTDLGETLNDQSGSDRSDRYWRILAGPWLGLFVQMAWDRWRMVEEAERRVDVSGTIVLEGIENAVVPSGMVDFTRLFTNDEWNHYLYRRIFEERGGHALEYRLYDPGETEGPVGSISLSVSTKVRMLRFWSCLAARLARKND
;
A
#
# COMPACT_ATOMS: atom_id res chain seq x y z
N MET A 1 -14.42 20.25 -0.05
CA MET A 1 -13.59 19.12 0.43
C MET A 1 -14.29 17.79 0.17
N ARG A 2 -13.54 16.74 -0.16
CA ARG A 2 -14.04 15.36 -0.38
C ARG A 2 -13.33 14.39 0.56
N VAL A 3 -14.03 13.37 1.05
CA VAL A 3 -13.40 12.27 1.79
C VAL A 3 -12.71 11.33 0.80
N LEU A 4 -11.43 11.03 1.05
CA LEU A 4 -10.66 10.13 0.19
C LEU A 4 -10.90 8.67 0.58
N VAL A 5 -11.39 7.88 -0.38
CA VAL A 5 -11.59 6.44 -0.27
C VAL A 5 -10.51 5.73 -1.09
N THR A 6 -9.79 4.81 -0.46
CA THR A 6 -8.58 4.21 -1.05
C THR A 6 -8.76 2.76 -1.52
N THR A 7 -9.78 2.06 -1.02
CA THR A 7 -10.10 0.67 -1.36
C THR A 7 -11.61 0.45 -1.49
N ALA A 8 -12.02 -0.75 -1.91
CA ALA A 8 -13.43 -1.11 -2.01
C ALA A 8 -14.09 -1.51 -0.67
N LEU A 9 -13.41 -1.32 0.47
CA LEU A 9 -13.99 -1.61 1.79
C LEU A 9 -15.03 -0.56 2.16
N GLU A 10 -16.30 -0.90 2.03
CA GLU A 10 -17.42 0.02 2.25
C GLU A 10 -17.51 0.57 3.67
N GLN A 11 -17.00 -0.16 4.67
CA GLN A 11 -16.90 0.32 6.06
C GLN A 11 -16.05 1.61 6.17
N SER A 12 -15.13 1.81 5.21
CA SER A 12 -14.29 3.01 5.11
C SER A 12 -14.92 4.12 4.25
N TRP A 13 -16.14 3.95 3.76
CA TRP A 13 -16.82 4.98 3.00
C TRP A 13 -17.58 5.92 3.95
N PRO A 14 -17.67 7.23 3.65
CA PRO A 14 -18.53 8.12 4.40
C PRO A 14 -20.00 7.83 4.11
N VAL A 15 -20.92 8.37 4.91
CA VAL A 15 -22.37 8.17 4.72
C VAL A 15 -23.01 9.27 3.88
N ASN A 16 -22.66 10.54 4.14
CA ASN A 16 -23.33 11.70 3.53
C ASN A 16 -22.34 12.80 3.09
N GLU A 17 -21.13 12.42 2.70
CA GLU A 17 -20.09 13.36 2.28
C GLU A 17 -19.67 13.13 0.84
N PRO A 18 -19.29 14.18 0.09
CA PRO A 18 -18.69 14.02 -1.22
C PRO A 18 -17.44 13.14 -1.18
N VAL A 19 -17.33 12.18 -2.10
CA VAL A 19 -16.25 11.19 -2.12
C VAL A 19 -15.26 11.50 -3.23
N LEU A 20 -13.98 11.25 -2.96
CA LEU A 20 -12.96 11.05 -3.96
C LEU A 20 -12.50 9.59 -3.88
N PHE A 21 -12.83 8.79 -4.88
CA PHE A 21 -12.27 7.45 -5.01
C PHE A 21 -10.86 7.55 -5.58
N LEU A 22 -9.89 6.93 -4.91
CA LEU A 22 -8.49 6.98 -5.30
C LEU A 22 -8.23 6.29 -6.65
N GLY A 23 -9.13 5.43 -7.08
CA GLY A 23 -9.09 4.81 -8.41
C GLY A 23 -10.27 3.88 -8.62
N GLU A 24 -10.37 3.31 -9.82
CA GLU A 24 -11.48 2.42 -10.18
C GLU A 24 -11.55 1.15 -9.33
N TRP A 25 -10.44 0.72 -8.75
CA TRP A 25 -10.40 -0.42 -7.83
C TRP A 25 -11.26 -0.20 -6.57
N CYS A 26 -11.60 1.05 -6.22
CA CYS A 26 -12.52 1.33 -5.12
C CYS A 26 -13.98 1.04 -5.49
N ARG A 27 -14.33 1.03 -6.78
CA ARG A 27 -15.72 0.97 -7.28
C ARG A 27 -16.04 -0.37 -7.92
N ARG A 28 -16.12 -1.42 -7.11
CA ARG A 28 -16.51 -2.75 -7.61
C ARG A 28 -17.82 -2.68 -8.39
N HIS A 29 -17.84 -3.20 -9.61
CA HIS A 29 -19.03 -3.15 -10.47
C HIS A 29 -20.26 -3.81 -9.82
N SER A 30 -20.06 -4.89 -9.07
CA SER A 30 -21.11 -5.58 -8.30
C SER A 30 -21.75 -4.75 -7.20
N ARG A 31 -21.17 -3.60 -6.85
CA ARG A 31 -21.63 -2.67 -5.79
C ARG A 31 -22.03 -1.30 -6.36
N ARG A 32 -22.35 -1.26 -7.66
CA ARG A 32 -22.75 -0.05 -8.38
C ARG A 32 -23.95 0.64 -7.79
N ASP A 33 -24.91 -0.13 -7.30
CA ASP A 33 -26.08 0.33 -6.58
C ASP A 33 -25.71 1.24 -5.40
N LYS A 34 -24.58 0.98 -4.72
CA LYS A 34 -24.08 1.78 -3.59
C LYS A 34 -23.26 2.98 -4.04
N TRP A 35 -22.17 2.75 -4.77
CA TRP A 35 -21.23 3.85 -5.05
C TRP A 35 -21.79 4.92 -5.99
N GLN A 36 -22.78 4.60 -6.83
CA GLN A 36 -23.40 5.58 -7.73
C GLN A 36 -24.24 6.64 -6.99
N GLN A 37 -24.56 6.41 -5.72
CA GLN A 37 -25.37 7.31 -4.91
C GLN A 37 -24.57 8.52 -4.39
N PHE A 38 -23.24 8.40 -4.34
CA PHE A 38 -22.36 9.48 -3.88
C PHE A 38 -22.17 10.54 -4.96
N ASP A 39 -22.16 11.82 -4.56
CA ASP A 39 -21.39 12.84 -5.28
C ASP A 39 -19.92 12.43 -5.23
N SER A 40 -19.44 11.79 -6.30
CA SER A 40 -18.13 11.15 -6.34
C SER A 40 -17.31 11.56 -7.55
N GLN A 41 -16.00 11.63 -7.34
CA GLN A 41 -15.00 11.73 -8.39
C GLN A 41 -14.06 10.52 -8.30
N VAL A 42 -13.39 10.20 -9.40
CA VAL A 42 -12.35 9.17 -9.42
C VAL A 42 -11.06 9.80 -9.89
N MET A 43 -9.98 9.51 -9.17
CA MET A 43 -8.65 9.92 -9.58
C MET A 43 -8.21 9.16 -10.85
N PRO A 44 -7.69 9.85 -11.87
CA PRO A 44 -7.07 9.18 -13.00
C PRO A 44 -5.82 8.43 -12.53
N TYR A 45 -5.59 7.25 -13.09
CA TYR A 45 -4.44 6.45 -12.72
C TYR A 45 -3.14 7.09 -13.22
N HIS A 46 -2.17 7.27 -12.33
CA HIS A 46 -0.97 8.06 -12.63
C HIS A 46 -0.07 7.46 -13.71
N TRP A 47 -0.05 6.13 -13.87
CA TRP A 47 0.71 5.44 -14.93
C TRP A 47 -0.07 5.19 -16.23
N ASP A 48 -1.29 5.72 -16.36
CA ASP A 48 -1.91 5.85 -17.67
C ASP A 48 -1.14 6.84 -18.56
N ASP A 49 -0.44 7.82 -17.94
CA ASP A 49 0.59 8.60 -18.60
C ASP A 49 1.86 7.74 -18.80
N ARG A 50 2.09 7.32 -20.05
CA ARG A 50 3.22 6.46 -20.41
C ARG A 50 4.57 7.17 -20.33
N ASN A 51 4.61 8.50 -20.48
CA ASN A 51 5.85 9.24 -20.28
C ASN A 51 6.25 9.22 -18.80
N ARG A 52 5.27 9.40 -17.91
CA ARG A 52 5.50 9.30 -16.47
C ARG A 52 5.91 7.89 -16.05
N LEU A 53 5.25 6.85 -16.58
CA LEU A 53 5.61 5.46 -16.31
C LEU A 53 7.08 5.17 -16.67
N LEU A 54 7.54 5.65 -17.83
CA LEU A 54 8.94 5.49 -18.25
C LEU A 54 9.92 6.21 -17.32
N GLN A 55 9.60 7.45 -16.92
CA GLN A 55 10.44 8.22 -15.99
C GLN A 55 10.51 7.58 -14.59
N ASP A 56 9.37 7.07 -14.11
CA ASP A 56 9.30 6.39 -12.81
C ASP A 56 10.04 5.04 -12.86
N TYR A 57 10.03 4.33 -13.99
CA TYR A 57 10.73 3.07 -14.15
C TYR A 57 12.24 3.19 -13.85
N ASP A 58 12.90 4.21 -14.41
CA ASP A 58 14.33 4.44 -14.15
C ASP A 58 14.61 4.70 -12.66
N ARG A 59 13.74 5.46 -11.98
CA ARG A 59 13.84 5.73 -10.55
C ARG A 59 13.61 4.49 -9.69
N LEU A 60 12.66 3.66 -10.12
CA LEU A 60 12.32 2.41 -9.44
C LEU A 60 13.46 1.40 -9.52
N ILE A 61 14.16 1.30 -10.65
CA ILE A 61 15.34 0.43 -10.77
C ILE A 61 16.42 0.85 -9.77
N VAL A 62 16.78 2.14 -9.72
CA VAL A 62 17.81 2.61 -8.79
C VAL A 62 17.40 2.39 -7.34
N THR A 63 16.12 2.63 -7.02
CA THR A 63 15.58 2.41 -5.69
C THR A 63 15.61 0.93 -5.31
N TYR A 64 15.20 0.05 -6.24
CA TYR A 64 15.23 -1.40 -6.08
C TYR A 64 16.65 -1.90 -5.82
N GLU A 65 17.62 -1.51 -6.62
CA GLU A 65 19.00 -1.99 -6.50
C GLU A 65 19.61 -1.58 -5.15
N ARG A 66 19.39 -0.33 -4.71
CA ARG A 66 19.83 0.11 -3.38
C ARG A 66 19.18 -0.70 -2.26
N LEU A 67 17.86 -0.88 -2.32
CA LEU A 67 17.14 -1.66 -1.30
C LEU A 67 17.55 -3.13 -1.30
N LEU A 68 17.93 -3.67 -2.46
CA LEU A 68 18.41 -5.05 -2.57
C LEU A 68 19.75 -5.23 -1.85
N THR A 69 20.68 -4.31 -2.04
CA THR A 69 21.97 -4.31 -1.31
C THR A 69 21.73 -4.16 0.19
N ASP A 70 20.95 -3.16 0.62
CA ASP A 70 20.63 -2.94 2.05
C ASP A 70 19.99 -4.19 2.69
N LEU A 71 19.08 -4.85 1.96
CA LEU A 71 18.45 -6.09 2.40
C LEU A 71 19.46 -7.24 2.49
N GLY A 72 20.31 -7.38 1.47
CA GLY A 72 21.33 -8.42 1.42
C GLY A 72 22.31 -8.33 2.58
N GLU A 73 22.81 -7.12 2.86
CA GLU A 73 23.67 -6.83 4.01
C GLU A 73 22.97 -7.19 5.33
N THR A 74 21.72 -6.74 5.51
CA THR A 74 20.94 -7.03 6.71
C THR A 74 20.72 -8.53 6.93
N LEU A 75 20.46 -9.30 5.86
CA LEU A 75 20.25 -10.74 5.94
C LEU A 75 21.56 -11.50 6.18
N ASN A 76 22.65 -11.05 5.57
CA ASN A 76 24.00 -11.57 5.83
C ASN A 76 24.36 -11.43 7.31
N ASP A 77 24.18 -10.23 7.88
CA ASP A 77 24.44 -9.94 9.29
C ASP A 77 23.63 -10.83 10.24
N GLN A 78 22.33 -11.02 9.97
CA GLN A 78 21.46 -11.83 10.82
C GLN A 78 21.74 -13.33 10.74
N SER A 79 22.19 -13.81 9.58
CA SER A 79 22.45 -15.23 9.34
C SER A 79 23.91 -15.63 9.56
N GLY A 80 24.81 -14.67 9.80
CA GLY A 80 26.25 -14.90 9.84
C GLY A 80 26.79 -15.43 8.51
N SER A 81 26.16 -15.05 7.39
CA SER A 81 26.58 -15.46 6.05
C SER A 81 27.13 -14.27 5.25
N ASP A 82 27.91 -14.56 4.21
CA ASP A 82 28.48 -13.54 3.32
C ASP A 82 28.08 -13.87 1.88
N ARG A 83 26.82 -13.57 1.54
CA ARG A 83 26.26 -13.82 0.21
C ARG A 83 26.28 -12.54 -0.62
N SER A 84 26.67 -12.66 -1.88
CA SER A 84 26.72 -11.53 -2.83
C SER A 84 25.34 -10.97 -3.18
N ASP A 85 25.30 -9.71 -3.65
CA ASP A 85 24.10 -9.10 -4.22
C ASP A 85 23.46 -9.92 -5.33
N ARG A 86 24.27 -10.62 -6.15
CA ARG A 86 23.73 -11.53 -7.18
C ARG A 86 22.90 -12.65 -6.57
N TYR A 87 23.34 -13.21 -5.45
CA TYR A 87 22.60 -14.26 -4.75
C TYR A 87 21.26 -13.72 -4.24
N TRP A 88 21.27 -12.56 -3.59
CA TRP A 88 20.05 -11.91 -3.10
C TRP A 88 19.13 -11.44 -4.23
N ARG A 89 19.68 -11.01 -5.37
CA ARG A 89 18.91 -10.68 -6.58
C ARG A 89 18.14 -11.89 -7.09
N ILE A 90 18.73 -13.08 -7.05
CA ILE A 90 18.06 -14.32 -7.48
C ILE A 90 16.99 -14.73 -6.45
N LEU A 91 17.31 -14.65 -5.16
CA LEU A 91 16.44 -15.19 -4.11
C LEU A 91 15.28 -14.25 -3.72
N ALA A 92 15.58 -12.98 -3.46
CA ALA A 92 14.63 -11.99 -2.95
C ALA A 92 14.27 -10.91 -3.99
N GLY A 93 15.08 -10.77 -5.04
CA GLY A 93 14.92 -9.72 -6.05
C GLY A 93 13.54 -9.67 -6.71
N PRO A 94 12.94 -10.79 -7.17
CA PRO A 94 11.61 -10.77 -7.78
C PRO A 94 10.53 -10.22 -6.84
N TRP A 95 10.57 -10.62 -5.57
CA TRP A 95 9.62 -10.14 -4.57
C TRP A 95 9.83 -8.66 -4.26
N LEU A 96 11.08 -8.26 -4.02
CA LEU A 96 11.43 -6.87 -3.69
C LEU A 96 11.06 -5.91 -4.82
N GLY A 97 11.34 -6.27 -6.09
CA GLY A 97 11.01 -5.43 -7.24
C GLY A 97 9.51 -5.14 -7.33
N LEU A 98 8.68 -6.18 -7.20
CA LEU A 98 7.22 -6.00 -7.21
C LEU A 98 6.75 -5.18 -6.00
N PHE A 99 7.30 -5.43 -4.81
CA PHE A 99 6.94 -4.68 -3.61
C PHE A 99 7.28 -3.18 -3.74
N VAL A 100 8.47 -2.85 -4.27
CA VAL A 100 8.91 -1.46 -4.46
C VAL A 100 8.00 -0.74 -5.45
N GLN A 101 7.69 -1.37 -6.59
CA GLN A 101 6.77 -0.81 -7.58
C GLN A 101 5.36 -0.58 -6.99
N MET A 102 4.84 -1.58 -6.26
CA MET A 102 3.55 -1.57 -5.59
C MET A 102 3.42 -0.45 -4.55
N ALA A 103 4.45 -0.27 -3.71
CA ALA A 103 4.48 0.74 -2.68
C ALA A 103 4.57 2.16 -3.29
N TRP A 104 5.40 2.33 -4.31
CA TRP A 104 5.52 3.58 -5.05
C TRP A 104 4.19 3.98 -5.69
N ASP A 105 3.53 3.04 -6.38
CA ASP A 105 2.24 3.26 -7.03
C ASP A 105 1.20 3.82 -6.05
N ARG A 106 1.02 3.17 -4.90
CA ARG A 106 0.07 3.60 -3.85
C ARG A 106 0.42 4.97 -3.29
N TRP A 107 1.71 5.19 -3.01
CA TRP A 107 2.20 6.48 -2.51
C TRP A 107 1.90 7.61 -3.49
N ARG A 108 2.24 7.41 -4.77
CA ARG A 108 2.04 8.42 -5.82
C ARG A 108 0.56 8.69 -6.08
N MET A 109 -0.31 7.68 -6.00
CA MET A 109 -1.75 7.90 -6.13
C MET A 109 -2.29 8.79 -5.01
N VAL A 110 -1.91 8.53 -3.76
CA VAL A 110 -2.30 9.35 -2.60
C VAL A 110 -1.80 10.79 -2.77
N GLU A 111 -0.51 10.96 -3.10
CA GLU A 111 0.09 12.27 -3.32
C GLU A 111 -0.59 13.05 -4.46
N GLU A 112 -0.94 12.39 -5.57
CA GLU A 112 -1.67 13.05 -6.66
C GLU A 112 -3.08 13.46 -6.24
N ALA A 113 -3.76 12.65 -5.43
CA ALA A 113 -5.10 12.98 -4.93
C ALA A 113 -5.06 14.25 -4.07
N GLU A 114 -4.15 14.29 -3.10
CA GLU A 114 -3.94 15.43 -2.20
C GLU A 114 -3.52 16.71 -2.95
N ARG A 115 -2.77 16.57 -4.04
CA ARG A 115 -2.32 17.71 -4.84
C ARG A 115 -3.41 18.27 -5.75
N ARG A 116 -4.28 17.42 -6.29
CA ARG A 116 -5.27 17.81 -7.33
C ARG A 116 -6.63 18.19 -6.76
N VAL A 117 -6.98 17.64 -5.60
CA VAL A 117 -8.31 17.78 -5.02
C VAL A 117 -8.17 18.16 -3.56
N ASP A 118 -9.06 19.04 -3.11
CA ASP A 118 -9.17 19.43 -1.72
C ASP A 118 -9.81 18.27 -0.90
N VAL A 119 -8.97 17.48 -0.23
CA VAL A 119 -9.35 16.29 0.53
C VAL A 119 -9.53 16.67 2.02
N SER A 120 -10.68 16.32 2.61
CA SER A 120 -10.96 16.58 4.04
C SER A 120 -10.25 15.59 4.97
N GLY A 121 -10.01 14.37 4.49
CA GLY A 121 -9.41 13.29 5.26
C GLY A 121 -9.71 11.93 4.64
N THR A 122 -9.44 10.87 5.40
CA THR A 122 -9.79 9.49 5.05
C THR A 122 -10.26 8.74 6.28
N ILE A 123 -11.05 7.68 6.07
CA ILE A 123 -11.50 6.79 7.13
C ILE A 123 -10.61 5.55 7.09
N VAL A 124 -10.03 5.23 8.25
CA VAL A 124 -9.11 4.13 8.47
C VAL A 124 -9.78 3.06 9.34
N LEU A 125 -9.73 1.82 8.88
CA LEU A 125 -10.24 0.67 9.61
C LEU A 125 -9.16 0.06 10.52
N GLU A 126 -9.49 -0.12 11.79
CA GLU A 126 -8.65 -0.72 12.82
C GLU A 126 -9.05 -2.18 13.09
N GLY A 127 -8.10 -3.02 13.48
CA GLY A 127 -8.38 -4.43 13.77
C GLY A 127 -8.37 -5.36 12.55
N ILE A 128 -7.86 -4.89 11.39
CA ILE A 128 -7.59 -5.77 10.25
C ILE A 128 -6.45 -6.74 10.61
N GLU A 129 -6.81 -8.00 10.92
CA GLU A 129 -5.86 -9.05 11.34
C GLU A 129 -4.86 -9.44 10.23
N ASN A 130 -5.16 -9.13 8.97
CA ASN A 130 -4.40 -9.53 7.78
C ASN A 130 -3.30 -8.56 7.36
N ALA A 131 -2.85 -7.64 8.22
CA ALA A 131 -1.67 -6.80 8.01
C ALA A 131 -0.35 -7.60 8.12
N VAL A 132 -0.25 -8.70 7.39
CA VAL A 132 0.86 -9.64 7.45
C VAL A 132 1.89 -9.35 6.37
N VAL A 133 3.16 -9.61 6.70
CA VAL A 133 4.23 -9.71 5.70
C VAL A 133 4.02 -11.02 4.93
N PRO A 134 3.93 -10.97 3.58
CA PRO A 134 3.77 -12.17 2.75
C PRO A 134 4.86 -13.20 3.05
N SER A 135 4.48 -14.47 3.09
CA SER A 135 5.40 -15.59 3.31
C SER A 135 6.24 -15.96 2.08
N GLY A 136 5.82 -15.51 0.89
CA GLY A 136 6.50 -15.75 -0.38
C GLY A 136 5.73 -15.16 -1.55
N MET A 137 6.15 -15.48 -2.78
CA MET A 137 5.56 -14.90 -4.00
C MET A 137 4.08 -15.21 -4.18
N VAL A 138 3.65 -16.47 -3.95
CA VAL A 138 2.24 -16.88 -4.08
C VAL A 138 1.35 -16.08 -3.13
N ASP A 139 1.78 -15.95 -1.88
CA ASP A 139 1.08 -15.19 -0.85
C ASP A 139 1.07 -13.69 -1.17
N PHE A 140 2.18 -13.16 -1.67
CA PHE A 140 2.27 -11.77 -2.09
C PHE A 140 1.31 -11.45 -3.24
N THR A 141 1.22 -12.30 -4.27
CA THR A 141 0.26 -12.09 -5.38
C THR A 141 -1.18 -12.09 -4.87
N ARG A 142 -1.51 -12.93 -3.88
CA ARG A 142 -2.83 -12.92 -3.23
C ARG A 142 -3.08 -11.63 -2.45
N LEU A 143 -2.12 -11.17 -1.66
CA LEU A 143 -2.24 -9.95 -0.85
C LEU A 143 -2.25 -8.67 -1.70
N PHE A 144 -1.54 -8.66 -2.82
CA PHE A 144 -1.41 -7.51 -3.72
C PHE A 144 -2.77 -6.94 -4.15
N THR A 145 -3.76 -7.79 -4.39
CA THR A 145 -5.12 -7.40 -4.80
C THR A 145 -6.13 -7.41 -3.65
N ASN A 146 -5.72 -7.75 -2.42
CA ASN A 146 -6.64 -7.85 -1.28
C ASN A 146 -6.94 -6.47 -0.70
N ASP A 147 -8.22 -6.11 -0.60
CA ASP A 147 -8.62 -4.77 -0.15
C ASP A 147 -8.24 -4.49 1.31
N GLU A 148 -8.32 -5.47 2.21
CA GLU A 148 -7.90 -5.31 3.62
C GLU A 148 -6.42 -4.97 3.74
N TRP A 149 -5.57 -5.72 3.04
CA TRP A 149 -4.12 -5.50 3.05
C TRP A 149 -3.75 -4.16 2.41
N ASN A 150 -4.40 -3.81 1.30
CA ASN A 150 -4.21 -2.52 0.65
C ASN A 150 -4.66 -1.35 1.54
N HIS A 151 -5.79 -1.51 2.23
CA HIS A 151 -6.30 -0.49 3.16
C HIS A 151 -5.31 -0.26 4.30
N TYR A 152 -4.73 -1.34 4.86
CA TYR A 152 -3.64 -1.23 5.82
C TYR A 152 -2.43 -0.48 5.24
N LEU A 153 -2.00 -0.77 4.02
CA LEU A 153 -0.89 -0.04 3.39
C LEU A 153 -1.19 1.45 3.21
N TYR A 154 -2.39 1.80 2.77
CA TYR A 154 -2.78 3.21 2.63
C TYR A 154 -2.79 3.92 3.98
N ARG A 155 -3.28 3.28 5.04
CA ARG A 155 -3.13 3.81 6.42
C ARG A 155 -1.67 4.14 6.72
N ARG A 156 -0.74 3.22 6.45
CA ARG A 156 0.70 3.43 6.71
C ARG A 156 1.25 4.60 5.90
N ILE A 157 0.80 4.78 4.66
CA ILE A 157 1.18 5.92 3.81
C ILE A 157 0.71 7.22 4.44
N PHE A 158 -0.56 7.31 4.85
CA PHE A 158 -1.08 8.53 5.49
C PHE A 158 -0.40 8.83 6.84
N GLU A 159 -0.15 7.80 7.66
CA GLU A 159 0.59 7.94 8.92
C GLU A 159 1.99 8.52 8.69
N GLU A 160 2.69 8.09 7.64
CA GLU A 160 4.05 8.57 7.33
C GLU A 160 4.06 9.97 6.70
N ARG A 161 3.09 10.28 5.84
CA ARG A 161 2.98 11.60 5.20
C ARG A 161 2.58 12.69 6.18
N GLY A 162 1.69 12.37 7.13
CA GLY A 162 1.09 13.35 8.04
C GLY A 162 0.25 14.41 7.31
N GLY A 163 -0.31 15.36 8.04
CA GLY A 163 -1.04 16.50 7.44
C GLY A 163 -2.47 16.21 6.96
N HIS A 164 -2.97 14.98 7.14
CA HIS A 164 -4.35 14.58 6.78
C HIS A 164 -5.14 14.18 8.03
N ALA A 165 -6.44 14.50 8.04
CA ALA A 165 -7.34 14.00 9.08
C ALA A 165 -7.60 12.50 8.86
N LEU A 166 -7.39 11.71 9.91
CA LEU A 166 -7.67 10.28 9.94
C LEU A 166 -8.81 10.02 10.92
N GLU A 167 -9.95 9.58 10.40
CA GLU A 167 -11.05 9.06 11.21
C GLU A 167 -10.84 7.55 11.38
N TYR A 168 -10.86 7.05 12.62
CA TYR A 168 -10.68 5.64 12.91
C TYR A 168 -12.02 4.95 13.16
N ARG A 169 -12.23 3.79 12.52
CA ARG A 169 -13.39 2.91 12.77
C ARG A 169 -12.90 1.49 13.01
N LEU A 170 -13.66 0.71 13.78
CA LEU A 170 -13.36 -0.70 13.94
C LEU A 170 -13.76 -1.46 12.67
N TYR A 171 -12.88 -2.36 12.23
CA TYR A 171 -13.14 -3.29 11.15
C TYR A 171 -14.01 -4.44 11.67
N ASP A 172 -15.09 -4.73 10.95
CA ASP A 172 -15.91 -5.92 11.17
C ASP A 172 -15.77 -6.90 9.99
N PRO A 173 -15.07 -8.04 10.15
CA PRO A 173 -14.96 -9.05 9.10
C PRO A 173 -16.29 -9.76 8.78
N GLY A 174 -17.30 -9.64 9.64
CA GLY A 174 -18.62 -10.22 9.42
C GLY A 174 -19.47 -9.51 8.36
N GLU A 175 -19.13 -8.26 8.01
CA GLU A 175 -19.81 -7.48 6.97
C GLU A 175 -19.16 -7.64 5.57
N THR A 176 -17.98 -8.27 5.47
CA THR A 176 -17.32 -8.58 4.20
C THR A 176 -17.66 -10.01 3.75
N GLU A 177 -18.67 -10.18 2.89
CA GLU A 177 -18.97 -11.49 2.30
C GLU A 177 -17.90 -11.94 1.29
N GLY A 178 -17.16 -13.01 1.63
CA GLY A 178 -16.31 -13.81 0.72
C GLY A 178 -15.20 -14.58 1.46
N PRO A 179 -14.95 -15.87 1.17
CA PRO A 179 -14.13 -16.72 2.04
C PRO A 179 -12.65 -16.38 1.92
N VAL A 180 -12.04 -15.96 3.04
CA VAL A 180 -10.58 -15.91 3.20
C VAL A 180 -10.20 -17.04 4.15
N GLY A 181 -9.59 -18.09 3.61
CA GLY A 181 -9.07 -19.20 4.40
C GLY A 181 -8.06 -18.70 5.43
N SER A 182 -8.33 -18.97 6.70
CA SER A 182 -7.51 -18.58 7.84
C SER A 182 -6.22 -19.41 7.90
N ILE A 183 -5.09 -18.75 8.08
CA ILE A 183 -3.87 -19.36 8.60
C ILE A 183 -3.33 -18.45 9.69
N SER A 184 -3.37 -18.93 10.93
CA SER A 184 -2.75 -18.29 12.09
C SER A 184 -1.23 -18.49 12.07
N LEU A 185 -0.45 -17.42 12.19
CA LEU A 185 0.98 -17.50 12.51
C LEU A 185 1.41 -16.28 13.33
N SER A 186 2.28 -16.53 14.31
CA SER A 186 2.59 -15.65 15.44
C SER A 186 3.20 -14.29 15.04
N VAL A 187 2.69 -13.24 15.69
CA VAL A 187 2.78 -11.82 15.31
C VAL A 187 4.10 -11.14 15.73
N SER A 188 4.97 -11.79 16.48
CA SER A 188 6.04 -11.10 17.21
C SER A 188 7.23 -10.60 16.35
N THR A 189 7.63 -11.33 15.30
CA THR A 189 8.87 -11.00 14.57
C THR A 189 8.64 -10.07 13.35
N LYS A 190 7.45 -10.11 12.74
CA LYS A 190 7.14 -9.40 11.49
C LYS A 190 6.93 -7.88 11.69
N VAL A 191 6.44 -7.47 12.86
CA VAL A 191 6.20 -6.04 13.20
C VAL A 191 7.51 -5.24 13.27
N ARG A 192 8.62 -5.88 13.64
CA ARG A 192 9.94 -5.23 13.73
C ARG A 192 10.53 -4.89 12.37
N MET A 193 10.30 -5.74 11.36
CA MET A 193 10.70 -5.46 9.98
C MET A 193 9.88 -4.31 9.39
N LEU A 194 8.56 -4.28 9.59
CA LEU A 194 7.69 -3.22 9.05
C LEU A 194 8.07 -1.81 9.53
N ARG A 195 8.47 -1.66 10.81
CA ARG A 195 9.02 -0.38 11.32
C ARG A 195 10.33 0.00 10.65
N PHE A 196 11.18 -0.98 10.36
CA PHE A 196 12.45 -0.73 9.68
C PHE A 196 12.23 -0.26 8.23
N TRP A 197 11.33 -0.91 7.49
CA TRP A 197 11.01 -0.58 6.10
C TRP A 197 10.26 0.75 5.97
N SER A 198 9.34 1.10 6.89
CA SER A 198 8.68 2.42 6.88
C SER A 198 9.68 3.54 7.17
N CYS A 199 10.58 3.35 8.15
CA CYS A 199 11.63 4.33 8.43
C CYS A 199 12.66 4.46 7.28
N LEU A 200 12.94 3.37 6.55
CA LEU A 200 13.86 3.40 5.40
C LEU A 200 13.22 4.14 4.22
N ALA A 201 11.95 3.84 3.88
CA ALA A 201 11.20 4.57 2.85
C ALA A 201 11.10 6.07 3.16
N ALA A 202 10.82 6.43 4.42
CA ALA A 202 10.74 7.81 4.89
C ALA A 202 12.09 8.57 4.88
N ARG A 203 13.20 7.85 5.07
CA ARG A 203 14.56 8.43 4.97
C ARG A 203 15.00 8.62 3.54
N LEU A 204 14.57 7.75 2.63
CA LEU A 204 14.90 7.83 1.20
C LEU A 204 14.09 8.92 0.49
N ALA A 205 12.87 9.21 0.93
CA ALA A 205 12.08 10.34 0.45
C ALA A 205 12.68 11.72 0.83
N ARG A 206 13.41 11.80 1.95
CA ARG A 206 14.00 13.05 2.48
C ARG A 206 15.36 13.43 1.90
N LYS A 207 15.98 12.57 1.08
CA LYS A 207 17.36 12.78 0.59
C LYS A 207 17.45 13.39 -0.82
N ASN A 208 16.33 13.83 -1.38
CA ASN A 208 16.22 14.41 -2.72
C ASN A 208 15.77 15.89 -2.73
N ASP A 209 15.87 16.58 -1.59
CA ASP A 209 15.78 18.05 -1.52
C ASP A 209 17.18 18.66 -1.30
#